data_AF-A0AAU1QLK4-F1
#
_entry.id   AF-A0AAU1QLK4-F1
#
_cell.length_a   1.000
_cell.length_b   1.000
_cell.length_c   1.000
_cell.angle_alpha   90.00
_cell.angle_beta   90.00
_cell.angle_gamma   90.00
#
_symmetry.space_group_name_H-M   'P 1'
#
loop_
_entity.id
_entity.type
_entity.pdbx_description
1 polymer ?
#
loop_
_entity_poly.entity_id
_entity_poly.type
_entity_poly.pdbx_seq_one_letter_code
_entity_poly.pdbx_strand_id
1 'polypeptide(L)'
;MDEVGRVVDGAEHLALKPRGSRWAHTALCVLDAVFSINAHYERHTVPTCHRYATWAGLSTPLSDSTHLPVHDEQPLRDFVTHIQTHGEADFSSQVLQNKQRTRANQSAPLKVGAAHRYAEILVSHGISTLADANALLADLDKLKVVEQALMNVAGHGSGARLAYLWMLLGDDSRIKPDRMVLRWLQAVLDRTVTTSEAIRLVTEAATHLGCTPWELDHAIWEHQRNY
;
A
#
# COMPACT_ATOMS: atom_id res chain seq x y z
N MET A 1 -6.12 0.35 -34.98
CA MET A 1 -5.38 0.10 -33.75
C MET A 1 -6.35 -0.49 -32.75
N ASP A 2 -6.00 -1.60 -32.10
CA ASP A 2 -6.82 -2.17 -31.04
C ASP A 2 -6.73 -1.31 -29.76
N GLU A 3 -7.51 -1.66 -28.73
CA GLU A 3 -7.57 -0.85 -27.52
C GLU A 3 -6.23 -0.81 -26.77
N VAL A 4 -5.50 -1.94 -26.77
CA VAL A 4 -4.17 -2.02 -26.15
C VAL A 4 -3.20 -1.10 -26.87
N GLY A 5 -3.17 -1.10 -28.21
CA GLY A 5 -2.35 -0.18 -29.00
C GLY A 5 -2.66 1.29 -28.70
N ARG A 6 -3.93 1.66 -28.53
CA ARG A 6 -4.30 3.04 -28.14
C ARG A 6 -3.78 3.41 -26.75
N VAL A 7 -3.82 2.47 -25.80
CA VAL A 7 -3.26 2.66 -24.46
C VAL A 7 -1.74 2.80 -24.52
N VAL A 8 -1.05 1.99 -25.33
CA VAL A 8 0.39 2.08 -25.55
C VAL A 8 0.77 3.44 -26.13
N ASP A 9 0.12 3.86 -27.23
CA ASP A 9 0.34 5.17 -27.86
C ASP A 9 0.11 6.33 -26.88
N GLY A 10 -0.99 6.27 -26.12
CA GLY A 10 -1.29 7.27 -25.09
C GLY A 10 -0.23 7.33 -23.99
N ALA A 11 0.43 6.20 -23.71
CA ALA A 11 1.42 6.06 -22.66
C ALA A 11 2.85 6.42 -23.08
N GLU A 12 3.15 6.58 -24.38
CA GLU A 12 4.52 6.85 -24.88
C GLU A 12 5.20 8.06 -24.24
N HIS A 13 4.42 9.05 -23.82
CA HIS A 13 4.91 10.29 -23.23
C HIS A 13 4.95 10.26 -21.69
N LEU A 14 4.53 9.15 -21.08
CA LEU A 14 4.49 9.00 -19.63
C LEU A 14 5.88 8.63 -19.10
N ALA A 15 6.26 9.23 -17.97
CA ALA A 15 7.54 8.96 -17.34
C ALA A 15 7.47 7.65 -16.52
N LEU A 16 7.79 6.52 -17.15
CA LEU A 16 7.88 5.23 -16.48
C LEU A 16 9.10 5.20 -15.55
N LYS A 17 8.89 4.88 -14.28
CA LYS A 17 9.95 4.81 -13.27
C LYS A 17 9.92 3.46 -12.58
N PRO A 18 11.05 2.72 -12.56
CA PRO A 18 11.12 1.47 -11.81
C PRO A 18 10.73 1.65 -10.36
N ARG A 19 9.97 0.70 -9.84
CA ARG A 19 9.66 0.71 -8.41
C ARG A 19 10.89 0.26 -7.63
N GLY A 20 11.29 1.09 -6.66
CA GLY A 20 12.38 0.72 -5.75
C GLY A 20 12.01 -0.43 -4.79
N SER A 21 12.97 -0.89 -4.00
CA SER A 21 12.75 -1.93 -3.00
C SER A 21 11.61 -1.60 -2.05
N ARG A 22 10.92 -2.65 -1.57
CA ARG A 22 9.68 -2.52 -0.82
C ARG A 22 9.72 -3.31 0.47
N TRP A 23 8.86 -2.93 1.41
CA TRP A 23 8.63 -3.72 2.61
C TRP A 23 8.10 -5.10 2.26
N ALA A 24 8.80 -6.13 2.73
CA ALA A 24 8.48 -7.52 2.42
C ALA A 24 7.47 -8.15 3.39
N HIS A 25 7.02 -7.39 4.39
CA HIS A 25 6.09 -7.84 5.41
C HIS A 25 4.91 -6.90 5.52
N THR A 26 3.71 -7.46 5.56
CA THR A 26 2.46 -6.69 5.73
C THR A 26 2.49 -5.76 6.94
N ALA A 27 3.10 -6.18 8.05
CA ALA A 27 3.26 -5.36 9.25
C ALA A 27 4.12 -4.10 9.01
N LEU A 28 5.18 -4.20 8.20
CA LEU A 28 6.03 -3.06 7.84
C LEU A 28 5.29 -2.09 6.92
N CYS A 29 4.45 -2.59 6.00
CA CYS A 29 3.57 -1.74 5.20
C CYS A 29 2.56 -0.96 6.06
N VAL A 30 1.96 -1.60 7.07
CA VAL A 30 1.05 -0.92 8.01
C VAL A 30 1.78 0.14 8.83
N LEU A 31 2.95 -0.18 9.36
CA LEU A 31 3.77 0.77 10.10
C LEU A 31 4.16 1.97 9.24
N ASP A 32 4.68 1.74 8.04
CA ASP A 32 5.06 2.82 7.14
C ASP A 32 3.85 3.72 6.83
N ALA A 33 2.73 3.12 6.42
CA ALA A 33 1.51 3.87 6.09
C ALA A 33 1.04 4.78 7.23
N VAL A 34 1.08 4.28 8.47
CA VAL A 34 0.62 5.03 9.63
C VAL A 34 1.64 6.10 10.05
N PHE A 35 2.93 5.77 10.05
CA PHE A 35 3.98 6.63 10.54
C PHE A 35 4.43 7.70 9.54
N SER A 36 4.27 7.50 8.22
CA SER A 36 4.60 8.47 7.18
C SER A 36 3.77 9.77 7.23
N ILE A 37 2.54 9.71 7.74
CA ILE A 37 1.66 10.88 7.75
C ILE A 37 2.17 11.96 8.70
N ASN A 38 2.41 13.17 8.17
CA ASN A 38 2.92 14.33 8.91
C ASN A 38 4.21 14.03 9.69
N ALA A 39 5.14 13.28 9.09
CA ALA A 39 6.43 12.97 9.69
C ALA A 39 7.56 13.10 8.66
N HIS A 40 8.78 13.36 9.13
CA HIS A 40 9.97 13.23 8.30
C HIS A 40 10.23 11.75 8.03
N TYR A 41 9.97 11.32 6.79
CA TYR A 41 9.99 9.92 6.37
C TYR A 41 11.28 9.20 6.73
N GLU A 42 12.42 9.70 6.23
CA GLU A 42 13.74 9.11 6.48
C GLU A 42 14.18 9.17 7.94
N ARG A 43 13.77 10.21 8.67
CA ARG A 43 14.18 10.42 10.05
C ARG A 43 13.34 9.62 11.05
N HIS A 44 12.11 9.30 10.72
CA HIS A 44 11.15 8.74 11.68
C HIS A 44 10.46 7.47 11.18
N THR A 45 9.96 7.44 9.95
CA THR A 45 9.16 6.32 9.44
C THR A 45 10.04 5.12 9.12
N VAL A 46 11.07 5.31 8.29
CA VAL A 46 12.00 4.23 7.91
C VAL A 46 12.67 3.61 9.15
N PRO A 47 13.22 4.39 10.11
CA PRO A 47 13.74 3.83 11.36
C PRO A 47 12.70 3.09 12.21
N THR A 48 11.42 3.50 12.17
CA THR A 48 10.34 2.80 12.91
C THR A 48 10.13 1.40 12.35
N CYS A 49 10.09 1.27 11.03
CA CYS A 49 9.94 -0.02 10.34
C CYS A 49 11.16 -0.92 10.62
N HIS A 50 12.38 -0.40 10.49
CA HIS A 50 13.59 -1.18 10.76
C HIS A 50 13.73 -1.60 12.23
N ARG A 51 13.34 -0.76 13.19
CA ARG A 51 13.35 -1.14 14.61
C ARG A 51 12.37 -2.27 14.89
N TYR A 52 11.17 -2.23 14.31
CA TYR A 52 10.26 -3.36 14.40
C TYR A 52 10.84 -4.62 13.77
N ALA A 53 11.36 -4.54 12.54
CA ALA A 53 11.95 -5.67 11.84
C ALA A 53 13.08 -6.32 12.65
N THR A 54 13.99 -5.51 13.19
CA THR A 54 15.10 -5.98 14.02
C THR A 54 14.59 -6.66 15.29
N TRP A 55 13.64 -6.04 15.98
CA TRP A 55 13.09 -6.55 17.23
C TRP A 55 12.30 -7.85 17.02
N ALA A 56 11.56 -7.96 15.92
CA ALA A 56 10.77 -9.13 15.56
C ALA A 56 11.58 -10.24 14.85
N GLY A 57 12.89 -10.03 14.61
CA GLY A 57 13.76 -11.01 13.95
C GLY A 57 13.46 -11.22 12.47
N LEU A 58 12.96 -10.20 11.76
CA LEU A 58 12.66 -10.26 10.33
C LEU A 58 13.96 -10.16 9.52
N SER A 59 14.38 -11.26 8.90
CA SER A 59 15.67 -11.34 8.19
C SER A 59 15.69 -10.53 6.90
N THR A 60 14.55 -10.43 6.22
CA THR A 60 14.41 -9.76 4.91
C THR A 60 13.35 -8.66 4.97
N PRO A 61 13.61 -7.52 5.64
CA PRO A 61 12.59 -6.47 5.79
C PRO A 61 12.26 -5.75 4.48
N LEU A 62 13.25 -5.63 3.59
CA LEU A 62 13.12 -5.04 2.25
C LEU A 62 13.47 -6.08 1.20
N SER A 63 12.69 -6.11 0.12
CA SER A 63 12.95 -6.96 -1.04
C SER A 63 12.55 -6.24 -2.32
N ASP A 64 13.18 -6.58 -3.43
CA ASP A 64 12.76 -6.13 -4.73
C ASP A 64 11.50 -6.88 -5.16
N SER A 65 10.66 -6.26 -5.99
CA SER A 65 9.37 -6.82 -6.37
C SER A 65 9.44 -8.19 -7.05
N THR A 66 10.56 -8.49 -7.73
CA THR A 66 10.83 -9.80 -8.35
C THR A 66 11.11 -10.91 -7.34
N HIS A 67 11.44 -10.54 -6.10
CA HIS A 67 11.76 -11.44 -4.99
C HIS A 67 10.68 -11.40 -3.89
N LEU A 68 9.51 -10.84 -4.19
CA LEU A 68 8.33 -10.89 -3.32
C LEU A 68 7.34 -11.97 -3.80
N PRO A 69 6.61 -12.64 -2.88
CA PRO A 69 6.77 -12.57 -1.42
C PRO A 69 8.05 -13.28 -0.94
N VAL A 70 8.59 -12.84 0.20
CA VAL A 70 9.71 -13.54 0.85
C VAL A 70 9.22 -14.81 1.55
N HIS A 71 10.05 -15.85 1.61
CA HIS A 71 9.69 -17.14 2.20
C HIS A 71 9.36 -17.07 3.70
N ASP A 72 9.96 -16.11 4.41
CA ASP A 72 9.81 -15.89 5.84
C ASP A 72 8.88 -14.70 6.15
N GLU A 73 7.90 -14.40 5.28
CA GLU A 73 6.94 -13.34 5.57
C GLU A 73 6.20 -13.64 6.89
N GLN A 74 6.47 -12.81 7.90
CA GLN A 74 5.72 -12.82 9.15
C GLN A 74 4.20 -12.63 8.93
N PRO A 75 3.37 -13.56 9.42
CA PRO A 75 1.92 -13.38 9.48
C PRO A 75 1.53 -12.10 10.23
N LEU A 76 0.63 -11.29 9.68
CA LEU A 76 0.20 -10.02 10.29
C LEU A 76 -0.40 -10.20 11.70
N ARG A 77 -0.97 -11.37 11.99
CA ARG A 77 -1.46 -11.71 13.34
C ARG A 77 -0.37 -11.68 14.40
N ASP A 78 0.87 -11.99 14.05
CA ASP A 78 1.98 -11.99 15.01
C ASP A 78 2.32 -10.56 15.41
N PHE A 79 2.24 -9.60 14.47
CA PHE A 79 2.37 -8.18 14.77
C PHE A 79 1.25 -7.69 15.72
N VAL A 80 0.00 -8.13 15.50
CA VAL A 80 -1.12 -7.85 16.42
C VAL A 80 -0.81 -8.39 17.81
N THR A 81 -0.42 -9.67 17.91
CA THR A 81 -0.05 -10.30 19.19
C THR A 81 1.13 -9.59 19.86
N HIS A 82 2.16 -9.19 19.12
CA HIS A 82 3.30 -8.46 19.65
C HIS A 82 2.89 -7.16 20.33
N ILE A 83 2.00 -6.38 19.70
CA ILE A 83 1.47 -5.14 20.31
C ILE A 83 0.60 -5.44 21.52
N GLN A 84 -0.29 -6.45 21.44
CA GLN A 84 -1.18 -6.81 22.54
C GLN A 84 -0.41 -7.30 23.77
N THR A 85 0.60 -8.14 23.60
CA THR A 85 1.42 -8.69 24.68
C THR A 85 2.29 -7.62 25.35
N HIS A 86 2.83 -6.67 24.58
CA HIS A 86 3.66 -5.58 25.13
C HIS A 86 2.82 -4.41 25.66
N GLY A 87 1.62 -4.22 25.14
CA GLY A 87 0.85 -3.00 25.33
C GLY A 87 1.33 -1.85 24.44
N GLU A 88 0.40 -1.03 23.95
CA GLU A 88 0.70 0.03 22.98
C GLU A 88 1.75 1.04 23.47
N ALA A 89 1.69 1.46 24.74
CA ALA A 89 2.61 2.45 25.28
C ALA A 89 4.06 1.94 25.34
N ASP A 90 4.25 0.69 25.80
CA ASP A 90 5.58 0.08 25.89
C ASP A 90 6.08 -0.34 24.51
N PHE A 91 5.23 -0.88 23.64
CA PHE A 91 5.61 -1.17 22.27
C PHE A 91 6.05 0.09 21.51
N SER A 92 5.32 1.20 21.66
CA SER A 92 5.69 2.49 21.06
C SER A 92 7.04 3.00 21.58
N SER A 93 7.33 2.83 22.87
CA SER A 93 8.49 3.45 23.52
C SER A 93 9.75 2.60 23.49
N GLN A 94 9.62 1.29 23.66
CA GLN A 94 10.71 0.35 23.83
C GLN A 94 11.05 -0.37 22.52
N VAL A 95 10.04 -0.74 21.73
CA VAL A 95 10.22 -1.45 20.46
C VAL A 95 10.37 -0.46 19.30
N LEU A 96 9.32 0.33 19.04
CA LEU A 96 9.31 1.26 17.91
C LEU A 96 10.12 2.52 18.17
N GLN A 97 10.45 2.82 19.43
CA GLN A 97 11.09 4.08 19.87
C GLN A 97 10.50 5.32 19.17
N ASN A 98 9.18 5.31 18.98
CA ASN A 98 8.44 6.35 18.29
C ASN A 98 7.07 6.55 18.96
N LYS A 99 6.95 7.67 19.69
CA LYS A 99 5.76 8.08 20.45
C LYS A 99 4.88 9.08 19.70
N GLN A 100 5.04 9.21 18.38
CA GLN A 100 4.21 10.11 17.59
C GLN A 100 2.73 9.76 17.74
N ARG A 101 1.91 10.81 17.77
CA ARG A 101 0.45 10.72 17.84
C ARG A 101 -0.16 10.92 16.45
N THR A 102 -1.40 10.46 16.29
CA THR A 102 -2.15 10.61 15.05
C THR A 102 -2.47 12.08 14.72
N ARG A 103 -2.44 12.96 15.73
CA ARG A 103 -2.54 14.43 15.61
C ARG A 103 -1.62 15.08 16.64
N ALA A 104 -1.32 16.36 16.48
CA ALA A 104 -0.39 17.10 17.34
C ALA A 104 -0.86 17.27 18.81
N ASN A 105 -2.16 17.10 19.08
CA ASN A 105 -2.69 17.26 20.43
C ASN A 105 -2.40 16.04 21.33
N GLN A 106 -2.29 16.27 22.64
CA GLN A 106 -1.88 15.25 23.60
C GLN A 106 -2.96 14.19 23.88
N SER A 107 -4.23 14.48 23.57
CA SER A 107 -5.34 13.54 23.69
C SER A 107 -5.45 12.60 22.48
N ALA A 108 -4.73 12.86 21.38
CA ALA A 108 -4.77 12.02 20.21
C ALA A 108 -4.11 10.66 20.48
N PRO A 109 -4.68 9.54 19.98
CA PRO A 109 -4.06 8.23 20.09
C PRO A 109 -2.64 8.20 19.53
N LEU A 110 -1.79 7.35 20.12
CA LEU A 110 -0.48 7.04 19.56
C LEU A 110 -0.65 6.42 18.17
N LYS A 111 0.30 6.69 17.27
CA LYS A 111 0.33 6.07 15.94
C LYS A 111 0.43 4.55 16.02
N VAL A 112 1.09 3.99 17.04
CA VAL A 112 1.09 2.54 17.26
C VAL A 112 -0.32 1.97 17.44
N GLY A 113 -1.22 2.68 18.15
CA GLY A 113 -2.58 2.22 18.36
C GLY A 113 -3.41 2.26 17.07
N ALA A 114 -3.15 3.25 16.21
CA ALA A 114 -3.70 3.25 14.86
C ALA A 114 -3.16 2.08 14.02
N ALA A 115 -1.84 1.82 14.04
CA ALA A 115 -1.23 0.70 13.33
C ALA A 115 -1.77 -0.66 13.82
N HIS A 116 -1.91 -0.81 15.14
CA HIS A 116 -2.52 -1.98 15.76
C HIS A 116 -3.94 -2.18 15.25
N ARG A 117 -4.77 -1.14 15.27
CA ARG A 117 -6.16 -1.24 14.81
C ARG A 117 -6.28 -1.53 13.32
N TYR A 118 -5.41 -0.96 12.49
CA TYR A 118 -5.34 -1.31 11.07
C TYR A 118 -5.03 -2.80 10.90
N ALA A 119 -4.02 -3.31 11.61
CA ALA A 119 -3.64 -4.71 11.55
C ALA A 119 -4.76 -5.65 12.04
N GLU A 120 -5.44 -5.32 13.13
CA GLU A 120 -6.61 -6.08 13.61
C GLU A 120 -7.72 -6.17 12.56
N ILE A 121 -8.05 -5.05 11.91
CA ILE A 121 -9.08 -5.02 10.86
C ILE A 121 -8.65 -5.89 9.69
N LEU A 122 -7.42 -5.74 9.19
CA LEU A 122 -6.89 -6.57 8.10
C LEU A 122 -6.94 -8.07 8.45
N VAL A 123 -6.47 -8.46 9.64
CA VAL A 123 -6.53 -9.85 10.12
C VAL A 123 -7.98 -10.34 10.20
N SER A 124 -8.91 -9.52 10.69
CA SER A 124 -10.34 -9.90 10.81
C SER A 124 -11.01 -10.15 9.46
N HIS A 125 -10.47 -9.59 8.37
CA HIS A 125 -10.92 -9.81 7.00
C HIS A 125 -10.09 -10.88 6.25
N GLY A 126 -9.23 -11.59 6.97
CA GLY A 126 -8.40 -12.69 6.45
C GLY A 126 -7.15 -12.23 5.70
N ILE A 127 -6.69 -10.99 5.91
CA ILE A 127 -5.43 -10.50 5.34
C ILE A 127 -4.31 -10.76 6.34
N SER A 128 -3.46 -11.75 6.05
CA SER A 128 -2.31 -12.11 6.90
C SER A 128 -0.97 -11.85 6.22
N THR A 129 -0.92 -11.82 4.90
CA THR A 129 0.30 -11.72 4.07
C THR A 129 0.14 -10.70 2.94
N LEU A 130 1.24 -10.36 2.26
CA LEU A 130 1.21 -9.52 1.06
C LEU A 130 0.37 -10.21 -0.05
N ALA A 131 0.43 -11.53 -0.14
CA ALA A 131 -0.39 -12.29 -1.08
C ALA A 131 -1.90 -12.15 -0.80
N ASP A 132 -2.31 -12.20 0.47
CA ASP A 132 -3.72 -11.97 0.85
C ASP A 132 -4.15 -10.54 0.54
N ALA A 133 -3.27 -9.57 0.77
CA ALA A 133 -3.54 -8.17 0.45
C ALA A 133 -3.67 -7.96 -1.07
N ASN A 134 -2.82 -8.62 -1.86
CA ASN A 134 -2.92 -8.63 -3.32
C ASN A 134 -4.20 -9.30 -3.84
N ALA A 135 -4.69 -10.34 -3.16
CA ALA A 135 -5.98 -10.93 -3.48
C ALA A 135 -7.13 -9.98 -3.12
N LEU A 136 -7.05 -9.29 -1.97
CA LEU A 136 -8.02 -8.26 -1.59
C LEU A 136 -8.09 -7.13 -2.62
N LEU A 137 -6.95 -6.65 -3.12
CA LEU A 137 -6.92 -5.55 -4.09
C LEU A 137 -7.61 -5.90 -5.43
N ALA A 138 -7.70 -7.19 -5.76
CA ALA A 138 -8.42 -7.68 -6.93
C ALA A 138 -9.94 -7.88 -6.68
N ASP A 139 -10.38 -7.91 -5.43
CA ASP A 139 -11.79 -8.05 -5.03
C ASP A 139 -12.32 -6.70 -4.51
N LEU A 140 -12.84 -5.87 -5.42
CA LEU A 140 -13.27 -4.51 -5.10
C LEU A 140 -14.42 -4.45 -4.08
N ASP A 141 -15.31 -5.45 -4.08
CA ASP A 141 -16.44 -5.48 -3.15
C ASP A 141 -15.94 -5.76 -1.73
N LYS A 142 -15.07 -6.77 -1.58
CA LYS A 142 -14.40 -7.04 -0.30
C LYS A 142 -13.51 -5.88 0.11
N LEU A 143 -12.77 -5.28 -0.82
CA LEU A 143 -11.93 -4.12 -0.57
C LEU A 143 -12.74 -2.95 -0.04
N LYS A 144 -13.89 -2.64 -0.63
CA LYS A 144 -14.78 -1.56 -0.16
C LYS A 144 -15.25 -1.80 1.27
N VAL A 145 -15.56 -3.05 1.63
CA VAL A 145 -15.91 -3.42 3.02
C VAL A 145 -14.72 -3.19 3.96
N VAL A 146 -13.51 -3.59 3.58
CA VAL A 146 -12.29 -3.38 4.37
C VAL A 146 -11.97 -1.89 4.52
N GLU A 147 -12.05 -1.12 3.43
CA GLU A 147 -11.85 0.33 3.44
C GLU A 147 -12.85 1.02 4.38
N GLN A 148 -14.12 0.61 4.35
CA GLN A 148 -15.15 1.12 5.26
C GLN A 148 -14.82 0.85 6.73
N ALA A 149 -14.28 -0.33 7.05
CA ALA A 149 -13.83 -0.64 8.40
C ALA A 149 -12.61 0.22 8.81
N LEU A 150 -11.63 0.37 7.91
CA LEU A 150 -10.41 1.15 8.15
C LEU A 150 -10.66 2.66 8.32
N MET A 151 -11.70 3.21 7.66
CA MET A 151 -12.09 4.62 7.82
C MET A 151 -12.51 4.98 9.25
N ASN A 152 -12.97 4.00 10.04
CA ASN A 152 -13.39 4.21 11.42
C ASN A 152 -12.22 4.25 12.41
N VAL A 153 -10.98 4.01 11.96
CA VAL A 153 -9.81 4.05 12.84
C VAL A 153 -9.51 5.50 13.24
N ALA A 154 -9.37 5.73 14.54
CA ALA A 154 -9.00 7.04 15.06
C ALA A 154 -7.67 7.51 14.43
N GLY A 155 -7.69 8.71 13.84
CA GLY A 155 -6.54 9.24 13.12
C GLY A 155 -6.45 8.88 11.64
N HIS A 156 -7.45 8.17 11.07
CA HIS A 156 -7.53 7.82 9.64
C HIS A 156 -7.24 9.01 8.70
N GLY A 157 -7.81 10.18 8.98
CA GLY A 157 -7.60 11.39 8.19
C GLY A 157 -8.43 11.40 6.90
N SER A 158 -7.94 12.09 5.87
CA SER A 158 -8.64 12.34 4.60
C SER A 158 -8.56 11.20 3.57
N GLY A 159 -8.03 10.03 3.94
CA GLY A 159 -7.87 8.87 3.04
C GLY A 159 -6.49 8.73 2.40
N ALA A 160 -5.61 9.73 2.48
CA ALA A 160 -4.24 9.65 1.94
C ALA A 160 -3.43 8.47 2.49
N ARG A 161 -3.63 8.14 3.78
CA ARG A 161 -3.01 6.97 4.40
C ARG A 161 -3.48 5.66 3.77
N LEU A 162 -4.77 5.56 3.48
CA LEU A 162 -5.38 4.35 2.94
C LEU A 162 -4.85 4.09 1.53
N ALA A 163 -4.81 5.12 0.69
CA ALA A 163 -4.20 5.04 -0.64
C ALA A 163 -2.72 4.60 -0.56
N TYR A 164 -1.95 5.20 0.35
CA TYR A 164 -0.55 4.86 0.53
C TYR A 164 -0.35 3.45 1.11
N LEU A 165 -1.21 2.98 2.01
CA LEU A 165 -1.21 1.58 2.48
C LEU A 165 -1.41 0.60 1.32
N TRP A 166 -2.40 0.84 0.46
CA TRP A 166 -2.65 -0.03 -0.69
C TRP A 166 -1.49 -0.04 -1.66
N MET A 167 -0.87 1.12 -1.88
CA MET A 167 0.37 1.19 -2.64
C MET A 167 1.42 0.28 -2.00
N LEU A 168 1.69 0.41 -0.70
CA LEU A 168 2.70 -0.41 0.00
C LEU A 168 2.39 -1.92 -0.04
N LEU A 169 1.11 -2.32 -0.01
CA LEU A 169 0.69 -3.72 0.00
C LEU A 169 0.63 -4.37 -1.39
N GLY A 170 0.35 -3.62 -2.46
CA GLY A 170 0.10 -4.18 -3.80
C GLY A 170 1.38 -4.53 -4.58
N ASP A 171 1.52 -5.73 -5.14
CA ASP A 171 2.66 -6.14 -5.98
C ASP A 171 2.74 -5.36 -7.31
N ASP A 172 3.85 -5.49 -8.03
CA ASP A 172 4.06 -4.70 -9.26
C ASP A 172 3.32 -5.26 -10.49
N SER A 173 2.91 -6.53 -10.40
CA SER A 173 2.10 -7.23 -11.40
C SER A 173 0.59 -6.98 -11.24
N ARG A 174 0.17 -6.42 -10.11
CA ARG A 174 -1.23 -6.18 -9.75
C ARG A 174 -1.47 -4.72 -9.43
N ILE A 175 -2.40 -4.14 -10.17
CA ILE A 175 -2.78 -2.73 -10.02
C ILE A 175 -4.21 -2.59 -9.54
N LYS A 176 -4.47 -1.47 -8.85
CA LYS A 176 -5.82 -1.01 -8.54
C LYS A 176 -6.05 0.29 -9.33
N PRO A 177 -6.54 0.21 -10.58
CA PRO A 177 -6.78 1.41 -11.36
C PRO A 177 -7.86 2.23 -10.65
N ASP A 178 -7.46 3.40 -10.15
CA ASP A 178 -8.34 4.31 -9.41
C ASP A 178 -9.18 5.17 -10.37
N ARG A 179 -9.95 6.12 -9.83
CA ARG A 179 -10.78 7.00 -10.66
C ARG A 179 -9.99 7.83 -11.66
N MET A 180 -8.72 8.14 -11.39
CA MET A 180 -7.86 8.90 -12.29
C MET A 180 -7.36 8.01 -13.42
N VAL A 181 -6.89 6.81 -13.11
CA VAL A 181 -6.47 5.82 -14.12
C VAL A 181 -7.65 5.43 -15.02
N LEU A 182 -8.82 5.18 -14.44
CA LEU A 182 -10.05 4.93 -15.19
C LEU A 182 -10.40 6.12 -16.10
N ARG A 183 -10.34 7.36 -15.59
CA ARG A 183 -10.61 8.55 -16.40
C ARG A 183 -9.65 8.69 -17.58
N TRP A 184 -8.37 8.44 -17.35
CA TRP A 184 -7.37 8.49 -18.42
C TRP A 184 -7.65 7.44 -19.49
N LEU A 185 -7.92 6.20 -19.09
CA LEU A 185 -8.27 5.12 -20.02
C LEU A 185 -9.54 5.46 -20.81
N GLN A 186 -10.55 6.04 -20.16
CA GLN A 186 -11.77 6.49 -20.82
C GLN A 186 -11.51 7.60 -21.84
N ALA A 187 -10.60 8.53 -21.55
CA ALA A 187 -10.22 9.60 -22.47
C ALA A 187 -9.43 9.05 -23.67
N VAL A 188 -8.49 8.13 -23.43
CA VAL A 188 -7.70 7.47 -24.48
C VAL A 188 -8.56 6.60 -25.38
N LEU A 189 -9.56 5.90 -24.81
CA LEU A 189 -10.40 4.93 -25.52
C LEU A 189 -11.72 5.51 -26.05
N ASP A 190 -12.13 6.69 -25.59
CA ASP A 190 -13.40 7.35 -25.91
C ASP A 190 -14.65 6.49 -25.56
N ARG A 191 -14.59 5.81 -24.41
CA ARG A 191 -15.70 5.00 -23.87
C ARG A 191 -15.56 4.83 -22.35
N THR A 192 -16.60 4.33 -21.70
CA THR A 192 -16.49 3.86 -20.30
C THR A 192 -15.62 2.62 -20.21
N VAL A 193 -14.83 2.51 -19.14
CA VAL A 193 -13.93 1.38 -18.88
C VAL A 193 -14.19 0.88 -17.47
N THR A 194 -14.49 -0.41 -17.34
CA THR A 194 -14.64 -1.06 -16.04
C THR A 194 -13.27 -1.32 -15.41
N THR A 195 -13.20 -1.50 -14.09
CA THR A 195 -11.93 -1.83 -13.42
C THR A 195 -11.30 -3.11 -13.96
N SER A 196 -12.09 -4.15 -14.20
CA SER A 196 -11.57 -5.42 -14.74
C SER A 196 -10.97 -5.23 -16.14
N GLU A 197 -11.60 -4.41 -16.98
CA GLU A 197 -11.01 -4.02 -18.27
C GLU A 197 -9.76 -3.18 -18.10
N ALA A 198 -9.74 -2.23 -17.16
CA ALA A 198 -8.58 -1.39 -16.90
C ALA A 198 -7.37 -2.22 -16.45
N ILE A 199 -7.55 -3.17 -15.53
CA ILE A 199 -6.50 -4.10 -15.11
C ILE A 199 -5.94 -4.84 -16.31
N ARG A 200 -6.81 -5.42 -17.14
CA ARG A 200 -6.42 -6.13 -18.36
C ARG A 200 -5.66 -5.23 -19.33
N LEU A 201 -6.23 -4.08 -19.69
CA LEU A 201 -5.67 -3.15 -20.67
C LEU A 201 -4.31 -2.61 -20.25
N VAL A 202 -4.16 -2.19 -18.99
CA VAL A 202 -2.87 -1.68 -18.46
C VAL A 202 -1.86 -2.81 -18.34
N THR A 203 -2.27 -4.02 -17.95
CA THR A 203 -1.35 -5.17 -17.88
C THR A 203 -0.82 -5.57 -19.26
N GLU A 204 -1.71 -5.64 -20.25
CA GLU A 204 -1.33 -5.93 -21.64
C GLU A 204 -0.44 -4.81 -22.20
N ALA A 205 -0.82 -3.54 -22.02
CA ALA A 205 -0.03 -2.41 -22.49
C ALA A 205 1.35 -2.31 -21.81
N ALA A 206 1.45 -2.59 -20.50
CA ALA A 206 2.71 -2.62 -19.78
C ALA A 206 3.65 -3.69 -20.35
N THR A 207 3.10 -4.85 -20.73
CA THR A 207 3.86 -5.91 -21.42
C THR A 207 4.43 -5.40 -22.75
N HIS A 208 3.64 -4.66 -23.54
CA HIS A 208 4.11 -4.06 -24.80
C HIS A 208 5.18 -2.98 -24.58
N LEU A 209 5.08 -2.21 -23.50
CA LEU A 209 6.02 -1.15 -23.13
C LEU A 209 7.28 -1.67 -22.42
N GLY A 210 7.32 -2.97 -22.07
CA GLY A 210 8.44 -3.57 -21.33
C GLY A 210 8.55 -3.07 -19.89
N CYS A 211 7.44 -2.67 -19.28
CA CYS A 211 7.35 -2.19 -17.91
C CYS A 211 6.38 -3.05 -17.08
N THR A 212 6.33 -2.84 -15.78
CA THR A 212 5.34 -3.50 -14.92
C THR A 212 3.99 -2.79 -15.01
N PRO A 213 2.86 -3.51 -14.81
CA PRO A 213 1.55 -2.89 -14.69
C PRO A 213 1.54 -1.72 -13.69
N TRP A 214 2.23 -1.87 -12.56
CA TRP A 214 2.36 -0.79 -11.56
C TRP A 214 3.08 0.44 -12.08
N GLU A 215 4.19 0.28 -12.82
CA GLU A 215 4.93 1.41 -13.39
C GLU A 215 4.06 2.22 -14.34
N LEU A 216 3.25 1.53 -15.16
CA LEU A 216 2.31 2.18 -16.06
C LEU A 216 1.14 2.83 -15.32
N ASP A 217 0.50 2.14 -14.38
CA ASP A 217 -0.58 2.68 -13.53
C ASP A 217 -0.12 3.93 -12.76
N HIS A 218 1.08 3.86 -12.16
CA HIS A 218 1.69 4.97 -11.46
C HIS A 218 1.98 6.15 -12.38
N ALA A 219 2.52 5.91 -13.57
CA ALA A 219 2.81 6.98 -14.53
C ALA A 219 1.54 7.64 -15.07
N ILE A 220 0.47 6.85 -15.33
CA ILE A 220 -0.85 7.36 -15.69
C ILE A 220 -1.42 8.23 -14.56
N TRP A 221 -1.32 7.75 -13.32
CA TRP A 221 -1.77 8.48 -12.14
C TRP A 221 -0.99 9.78 -11.92
N GLU A 222 0.35 9.75 -12.02
CA GLU A 222 1.20 10.95 -11.92
C GLU A 222 0.82 11.98 -12.98
N HIS A 223 0.56 11.53 -14.21
CA HIS A 223 0.07 12.39 -15.29
C HIS A 223 -1.29 13.00 -14.91
N GLN A 224 -2.30 12.20 -14.59
CA GLN A 224 -3.64 12.71 -14.25
C GLN A 224 -3.67 13.60 -13.00
N ARG A 225 -2.74 13.44 -12.06
CA ARG A 225 -2.65 14.30 -10.87
C ARG A 225 -2.20 15.73 -11.19
N ASN A 226 -1.44 15.91 -12.27
CA ASN A 226 -0.86 17.19 -12.66
C ASN A 226 -1.73 17.97 -13.67
N TYR A 227 -2.86 17.40 -14.10
CA TYR A 227 -3.89 18.01 -14.96
C TYR A 227 -5.17 18.27 -14.15
#